data_AF-L1L9C9-F1
#
_entry.id   AF-L1L9C9-F1
#
_cell.length_a   1.000
_cell.length_b   1.000
_cell.length_c   1.000
_cell.angle_alpha   90.00
_cell.angle_beta   90.00
_cell.angle_gamma   90.00
#
_symmetry.space_group_name_H-M   'P 1'
#
loop_
_entity.id
_entity.type
_entity.pdbx_description
1 polymer ?
#
loop_
_entity_poly.entity_id
_entity_poly.type
_entity_poly.pdbx_seq_one_letter_code
_entity_poly.pdbx_strand_id
1 'polypeptide(L)'
;MVTGTTTKTSVVVDIGKTENTGQYKYGNTQHKITLHKIDHQPDKGYKKYVHTLTGDCVVGTIRYGNKDQNGFDLKDQNCIEVTVYYLEHDRNNAFPFIVGITKDKTSYEYFTKDHSADSTNWGKTDITSDDALKNKLSEINKATHLVLLNVDAETRSTYYSNGTKTSPFTHPNIEIKVSEPKCVQTVYKKFDHTPTGGSIRILNTVGKGSSLYPLISSDLYTCYTSAHFYTWSGDKENNKILLELKSTGSMYFKFEGGNGYTTVEANQT
;
A
#
# COMPACT_ATOMS: atom_id res chain seq x y z
N MET A 1 15.42 -35.48 36.47
CA MET A 1 15.04 -34.06 36.34
C MET A 1 14.02 -33.97 35.24
N VAL A 2 12.77 -33.60 35.57
CA VAL A 2 11.71 -33.39 34.57
C VAL A 2 11.82 -31.94 34.11
N THR A 3 12.32 -31.71 32.91
CA THR A 3 12.27 -30.38 32.28
C THR A 3 10.83 -30.14 31.84
N GLY A 4 10.07 -29.39 32.64
CA GLY A 4 8.74 -28.93 32.24
C GLY A 4 8.88 -28.02 31.02
N THR A 5 8.27 -28.41 29.90
CA THR A 5 8.18 -27.57 28.71
C THR A 5 7.15 -26.47 28.97
N THR A 6 7.62 -25.26 29.28
CA THR A 6 6.73 -24.08 29.32
C THR A 6 6.16 -23.89 27.93
N THR A 7 4.85 -24.03 27.80
CA THR A 7 4.14 -23.85 26.53
C THR A 7 3.98 -22.37 26.26
N LYS A 8 4.69 -21.86 25.25
CA LYS A 8 4.58 -20.45 24.85
C LYS A 8 3.19 -20.16 24.30
N THR A 9 2.66 -18.97 24.58
CA THR A 9 1.37 -18.55 24.02
C THR A 9 1.56 -18.11 22.57
N SER A 10 0.75 -18.65 21.66
CA SER A 10 0.70 -18.23 20.26
C SER A 10 -0.12 -16.95 20.10
N VAL A 11 0.40 -15.93 19.40
CA VAL A 11 -0.28 -14.66 19.14
C VAL A 11 -0.41 -14.36 17.65
N VAL A 12 -1.38 -13.51 17.30
CA VAL A 12 -1.59 -13.05 15.93
C VAL A 12 -1.02 -11.64 15.77
N VAL A 13 -0.16 -11.47 14.78
CA VAL A 13 0.40 -10.17 14.39
C VAL A 13 -0.34 -9.65 13.17
N ASP A 14 -0.98 -8.50 13.28
CA ASP A 14 -1.61 -7.81 12.15
C ASP A 14 -0.62 -6.78 11.59
N ILE A 15 -0.01 -7.08 10.44
CA ILE A 15 0.90 -6.19 9.71
C ILE A 15 0.18 -5.01 9.06
N GLY A 16 -1.16 -5.00 9.04
CA GLY A 16 -1.96 -3.83 8.66
C GLY A 16 -2.03 -2.76 9.76
N LYS A 17 -1.65 -3.09 11.01
CA LYS A 17 -1.54 -2.12 12.10
C LYS A 17 -0.33 -1.24 11.90
N THR A 18 -0.58 0.02 11.53
CA THR A 18 0.46 0.94 11.05
C THR A 18 0.39 2.31 11.73
N GLU A 19 -0.05 2.34 12.98
CA GLU A 19 0.10 3.51 13.85
C GLU A 19 1.59 3.82 14.05
N ASN A 20 1.97 5.11 14.13
CA ASN A 20 3.38 5.52 14.18
C ASN A 20 4.14 4.85 15.35
N THR A 21 3.51 4.81 16.51
CA THR A 21 3.96 4.09 17.70
C THR A 21 2.73 3.61 18.45
N GLY A 22 2.82 2.47 19.13
CA GLY A 22 1.69 2.00 19.91
C GLY A 22 1.87 0.60 20.47
N GLN A 23 0.80 0.15 21.13
CA GLN A 23 0.65 -1.23 21.56
C GLN A 23 -0.73 -1.70 21.17
N TYR A 24 -0.83 -2.93 20.66
CA TYR A 24 -2.11 -3.56 20.47
C TYR A 24 -2.10 -4.98 21.04
N LYS A 25 -3.30 -5.46 21.33
CA LYS A 25 -3.56 -6.82 21.74
C LYS A 25 -4.34 -7.51 20.64
N TYR A 26 -4.15 -8.81 20.53
CA TYR A 26 -5.02 -9.63 19.71
C TYR A 26 -5.94 -10.46 20.60
N GLY A 27 -7.25 -10.37 20.33
CA GLY A 27 -8.28 -11.04 21.12
C GLY A 27 -8.20 -10.71 22.61
N ASN A 28 -8.48 -11.71 23.45
CA ASN A 28 -8.46 -11.58 24.91
C ASN A 28 -7.11 -11.93 25.54
N THR A 29 -6.02 -11.90 24.75
CA THR A 29 -4.69 -12.22 25.29
C THR A 29 -4.17 -11.07 26.19
N GLN A 30 -3.43 -11.41 27.25
CA GLN A 30 -2.76 -10.41 28.06
C GLN A 30 -1.50 -9.86 27.38
N HIS A 31 -0.95 -10.60 26.41
CA HIS A 31 0.25 -10.27 25.66
C HIS A 31 0.04 -9.04 24.79
N LYS A 32 1.07 -8.19 24.72
CA LYS A 32 1.06 -6.96 23.94
C LYS A 32 2.07 -7.06 22.81
N ILE A 33 1.67 -6.54 21.65
CA ILE A 33 2.56 -6.34 20.50
C ILE A 33 2.87 -4.85 20.46
N THR A 34 4.15 -4.52 20.56
CA THR A 34 4.63 -3.13 20.44
C THR A 34 4.89 -2.83 18.97
N LEU A 35 4.47 -1.65 18.52
CA LEU A 35 4.59 -1.19 17.15
C LEU A 35 5.54 0.00 17.07
N HIS A 36 6.50 -0.06 16.15
CA HIS A 36 7.42 1.04 15.85
C HIS A 36 7.50 1.29 14.34
N LYS A 37 7.15 2.49 13.91
CA LYS A 37 7.41 2.98 12.56
C LYS A 37 8.83 3.54 12.46
N ILE A 38 9.53 3.21 11.38
CA ILE A 38 10.84 3.76 11.07
C ILE A 38 10.84 4.21 9.60
N ASP A 39 11.00 5.51 9.38
CA ASP A 39 11.06 6.12 8.05
C ASP A 39 12.48 6.03 7.45
N HIS A 40 12.54 6.01 6.12
CA HIS A 40 13.78 5.94 5.33
C HIS A 40 14.64 4.70 5.63
N GLN A 41 13.97 3.56 5.86
CA GLN A 41 14.60 2.27 6.10
C GLN A 41 13.99 1.20 5.18
N PRO A 42 14.82 0.35 4.54
CA PRO A 42 16.29 0.31 4.63
C PRO A 42 16.99 1.43 3.82
N ASP A 43 16.21 2.23 3.08
CA ASP A 43 16.71 3.35 2.28
C ASP A 43 15.63 4.44 2.14
N LYS A 44 16.00 5.61 1.62
CA LYS A 44 15.09 6.74 1.35
C LYS A 44 13.96 6.31 0.40
N GLY A 45 12.74 6.79 0.65
CA GLY A 45 11.54 6.43 -0.11
C GLY A 45 10.87 5.14 0.33
N TYR A 46 11.36 4.49 1.39
CA TYR A 46 10.71 3.39 2.08
C TYR A 46 10.45 3.73 3.55
N LYS A 47 9.59 2.95 4.17
CA LYS A 47 9.35 2.93 5.62
C LYS A 47 9.07 1.50 6.06
N LYS A 48 9.36 1.20 7.32
CA LYS A 48 9.04 -0.11 7.92
C LYS A 48 8.26 0.04 9.21
N TYR A 49 7.45 -0.97 9.51
CA TYR A 49 6.79 -1.13 10.80
C TYR A 49 7.29 -2.40 11.44
N VAL A 50 7.74 -2.28 12.69
CA VAL A 50 8.29 -3.36 13.49
C VAL A 50 7.29 -3.73 14.57
N HIS A 51 6.83 -4.98 14.54
CA HIS A 51 5.89 -5.56 15.48
C HIS A 51 6.65 -6.48 16.44
N THR A 52 6.96 -5.98 17.63
CA THR A 52 7.76 -6.72 18.63
C THR A 52 6.85 -7.34 19.68
N LEU A 53 6.99 -8.65 19.89
CA LEU A 53 6.26 -9.39 20.90
C LEU A 53 6.89 -9.17 22.27
N THR A 54 6.06 -9.14 23.32
CA THR A 54 6.51 -8.99 24.71
C THR A 54 6.04 -10.18 25.55
N GLY A 55 6.86 -10.60 26.51
CA GLY A 55 6.57 -11.75 27.37
C GLY A 55 6.89 -13.10 26.73
N ASP A 56 6.33 -14.18 27.29
CA ASP A 56 6.56 -15.56 26.82
C ASP A 56 5.54 -15.97 25.75
N CYS A 57 5.59 -15.29 24.60
CA CYS A 57 4.74 -15.54 23.46
C CYS A 57 5.54 -15.68 22.14
N VAL A 58 4.90 -16.26 21.13
CA VAL A 58 5.45 -16.47 19.79
C VAL A 58 4.42 -16.10 18.73
N VAL A 59 4.89 -15.70 17.55
CA VAL A 59 4.00 -15.44 16.41
C VAL A 59 3.42 -16.75 15.90
N GLY A 60 2.10 -16.91 15.97
CA GLY A 60 1.40 -18.06 15.38
C GLY A 60 0.76 -17.76 14.03
N THR A 61 0.35 -16.51 13.81
CA THR A 61 -0.32 -16.11 12.57
C THR A 61 0.04 -14.67 12.25
N ILE A 62 0.25 -14.39 10.97
CA ILE A 62 0.40 -13.04 10.44
C ILE A 62 -0.89 -12.70 9.67
N ARG A 63 -1.47 -11.53 9.90
CA ARG A 63 -2.67 -11.03 9.23
C ARG A 63 -2.37 -9.68 8.56
N TYR A 64 -3.13 -9.36 7.53
CA TYR A 64 -3.17 -8.02 6.96
C TYR A 64 -4.63 -7.57 6.94
N GLY A 65 -4.99 -6.70 7.90
CA GLY A 65 -6.38 -6.39 8.20
C GLY A 65 -7.12 -7.65 8.66
N ASN A 66 -8.20 -8.01 7.95
CA ASN A 66 -9.02 -9.18 8.31
C ASN A 66 -8.63 -10.47 7.59
N LYS A 67 -7.54 -10.49 6.80
CA LYS A 67 -7.12 -11.67 6.03
C LYS A 67 -5.85 -12.29 6.59
N ASP A 68 -5.88 -13.59 6.86
CA ASP A 68 -4.70 -14.37 7.25
C ASP A 68 -3.70 -14.43 6.10
N GLN A 69 -2.42 -14.37 6.44
CA GLN A 69 -1.30 -14.41 5.51
C GLN A 69 -0.57 -15.75 5.71
N ASN A 70 -0.33 -16.44 4.60
CA ASN A 70 0.19 -17.81 4.53
C ASN A 70 1.61 -17.83 3.96
N GLY A 71 2.29 -18.98 4.07
CA GLY A 71 3.62 -19.19 3.49
C GLY A 71 4.79 -18.87 4.45
N PHE A 72 4.48 -18.47 5.68
CA PHE A 72 5.44 -18.36 6.77
C PHE A 72 5.55 -19.70 7.50
N ASP A 73 6.77 -20.22 7.64
CA ASP A 73 7.03 -21.34 8.53
C ASP A 73 7.18 -20.79 9.96
N LEU A 74 6.08 -20.73 10.71
CA LEU A 74 6.04 -20.20 12.08
C LEU A 74 6.07 -21.29 13.15
N LYS A 75 5.96 -22.57 12.75
CA LYS A 75 5.90 -23.69 13.68
C LYS A 75 7.27 -23.87 14.35
N ASP A 76 7.25 -24.05 15.66
CA ASP A 76 8.44 -24.30 16.50
C ASP A 76 9.48 -23.16 16.55
N GLN A 77 9.13 -21.97 16.05
CA GLN A 77 10.04 -20.84 16.02
C GLN A 77 9.77 -19.87 17.17
N ASN A 78 10.83 -19.40 17.81
CA ASN A 78 10.80 -18.34 18.80
C ASN A 78 10.60 -16.96 18.15
N CYS A 79 9.74 -16.84 17.14
CA CYS A 79 9.51 -15.60 16.43
C CYS A 79 9.09 -14.49 17.39
N ILE A 80 9.98 -13.51 17.58
CA ILE A 80 9.80 -12.40 18.53
C ILE A 80 9.45 -11.08 17.84
N GLU A 81 9.68 -10.98 16.53
CA GLU A 81 9.43 -9.76 15.78
C GLU A 81 9.01 -10.05 14.33
N VAL A 82 8.03 -9.27 13.86
CA VAL A 82 7.63 -9.22 12.45
C VAL A 82 7.83 -7.79 11.96
N THR A 83 8.60 -7.63 10.89
CA THR A 83 8.81 -6.34 10.23
C THR A 83 8.10 -6.33 8.89
N VAL A 84 7.40 -5.26 8.54
CA VAL A 84 6.79 -5.07 7.22
C VAL A 84 7.29 -3.78 6.56
N TYR A 85 7.64 -3.88 5.29
CA TYR A 85 8.17 -2.76 4.50
C TYR A 85 7.13 -2.23 3.52
N TYR A 86 7.03 -0.90 3.43
CA TYR A 86 6.14 -0.17 2.53
C TYR A 86 6.90 0.92 1.78
N LEU A 87 6.33 1.37 0.66
CA LEU A 87 6.73 2.63 0.06
C LEU A 87 6.41 3.81 0.98
N GLU A 88 7.27 4.81 1.00
CA GLU A 88 7.08 6.00 1.83
C GLU A 88 5.77 6.72 1.46
N HIS A 89 5.49 6.87 0.15
CA HIS A 89 4.28 7.51 -0.35
C HIS A 89 3.04 6.60 -0.33
N ASP A 90 3.14 5.33 0.08
CA ASP A 90 1.96 4.51 0.36
C ASP A 90 1.36 4.91 1.72
N ARG A 91 0.64 6.03 1.75
CA ARG A 91 0.26 6.71 3.00
C ARG A 91 -0.72 5.92 3.89
N ASN A 92 -1.51 5.04 3.30
CA ASN A 92 -2.41 4.13 4.01
C ASN A 92 -1.83 2.72 4.19
N ASN A 93 -0.56 2.52 3.79
CA ASN A 93 0.13 1.23 3.89
C ASN A 93 -0.66 0.11 3.21
N ALA A 94 -1.28 0.43 2.08
CA ALA A 94 -2.18 -0.44 1.34
C ALA A 94 -1.46 -1.64 0.70
N PHE A 95 -0.15 -1.51 0.46
CA PHE A 95 0.62 -2.44 -0.35
C PHE A 95 1.92 -2.85 0.38
N PRO A 96 1.88 -3.92 1.20
CA PRO A 96 3.08 -4.45 1.84
C PRO A 96 4.01 -5.09 0.79
N PHE A 97 5.29 -4.72 0.81
CA PHE A 97 6.29 -5.19 -0.16
C PHE A 97 6.97 -6.47 0.32
N ILE A 98 7.55 -6.40 1.52
CA ILE A 98 8.36 -7.45 2.11
C ILE A 98 7.96 -7.60 3.57
N VAL A 99 7.90 -8.85 4.05
CA VAL A 99 7.77 -9.19 5.47
C VAL A 99 9.08 -9.82 5.92
N GLY A 100 9.68 -9.28 6.96
CA GLY A 100 10.80 -9.86 7.69
C GLY A 100 10.32 -10.54 8.97
N ILE A 101 10.85 -11.73 9.27
CA ILE A 101 10.59 -12.49 10.49
C ILE A 101 11.90 -12.65 11.24
N THR A 102 11.89 -12.27 12.51
CA THR A 102 13.03 -12.39 13.42
C THR A 102 12.76 -13.51 14.42
N LYS A 103 13.46 -14.64 14.25
CA LYS A 103 13.29 -15.85 15.09
C LYS A 103 14.04 -15.77 16.41
N ASP A 104 15.15 -15.05 16.41
CA ASP A 104 15.97 -14.77 17.59
C ASP A 104 16.81 -13.52 17.29
N LYS A 105 17.78 -13.19 18.15
CA LYS A 105 18.62 -12.00 17.96
C LYS A 105 19.53 -12.04 16.72
N THR A 106 19.64 -13.18 16.05
CA THR A 106 20.61 -13.48 14.99
C THR A 106 19.98 -14.04 13.71
N SER A 107 18.79 -14.63 13.78
CA SER A 107 18.11 -15.25 12.65
C SER A 107 16.98 -14.36 12.13
N TYR A 108 17.14 -13.93 10.88
CA TYR A 108 16.18 -13.12 10.13
C TYR A 108 15.87 -13.78 8.79
N GLU A 109 14.59 -13.84 8.45
CA GLU A 109 14.12 -14.34 7.15
C GLU A 109 13.21 -13.32 6.50
N TYR A 110 13.29 -13.21 5.17
CA TYR A 110 12.46 -12.29 4.41
C TYR A 110 11.54 -13.05 3.46
N PHE A 111 10.38 -12.46 3.24
CA PHE A 111 9.32 -13.04 2.43
C PHE A 111 8.73 -11.97 1.51
N THR A 112 8.42 -12.39 0.29
CA THR A 112 7.70 -11.59 -0.72
C THR A 112 6.48 -12.37 -1.18
N LYS A 113 5.42 -11.69 -1.59
CA LYS A 113 4.30 -12.33 -2.27
C LYS A 113 4.29 -12.02 -3.75
N ASP A 114 3.67 -12.87 -4.55
CA ASP A 114 3.28 -12.48 -5.89
C ASP A 114 2.24 -11.37 -5.74
N HIS A 115 2.55 -10.18 -6.25
CA HIS A 115 1.71 -9.00 -6.08
C HIS A 115 0.46 -9.09 -6.98
N SER A 116 -0.41 -10.05 -6.68
CA SER A 116 -1.70 -10.31 -7.33
C SER A 116 -2.85 -10.00 -6.37
N ALA A 117 -4.05 -9.75 -6.93
CA ALA A 117 -5.20 -9.12 -6.27
C ALA A 117 -5.65 -9.76 -4.94
N ASP A 118 -5.42 -11.06 -4.78
CA ASP A 118 -5.87 -11.82 -3.62
C ASP A 118 -4.79 -12.71 -3.00
N SER A 119 -3.53 -12.51 -3.38
CA SER A 119 -2.47 -13.33 -2.80
C SER A 119 -2.27 -13.02 -1.32
N THR A 120 -2.56 -14.05 -0.52
CA THR A 120 -2.17 -14.17 0.88
C THR A 120 -0.88 -14.98 1.01
N ASN A 121 -0.30 -15.49 -0.08
CA ASN A 121 0.77 -16.48 -0.05
C ASN A 121 2.11 -15.79 -0.18
N TRP A 122 2.95 -15.97 0.83
CA TRP A 122 4.29 -15.41 0.90
C TRP A 122 5.34 -16.49 0.61
N GLY A 123 6.29 -16.18 -0.25
CA GLY A 123 7.45 -17.01 -0.54
C GLY A 123 8.70 -16.47 0.14
N LYS A 124 9.47 -17.36 0.75
CA LYS A 124 10.78 -17.02 1.32
C LYS A 124 11.73 -16.54 0.23
N THR A 125 12.54 -15.53 0.55
CA THR A 125 13.56 -14.98 -0.36
C THR A 125 14.97 -15.37 0.06
N ASP A 126 15.94 -15.03 -0.78
CA ASP A 126 17.38 -15.19 -0.59
C ASP A 126 18.06 -13.93 0.01
N ILE A 127 17.27 -13.00 0.55
CA ILE A 127 17.78 -11.77 1.14
C ILE A 127 18.55 -12.10 2.44
N THR A 128 19.85 -11.81 2.45
CA THR A 128 20.76 -12.09 3.57
C THR A 128 21.44 -10.83 4.13
N SER A 129 21.20 -9.66 3.53
CA SER A 129 21.80 -8.38 3.95
C SER A 129 20.88 -7.20 3.65
N ASP A 130 21.16 -6.06 4.27
CA ASP A 130 20.42 -4.81 4.03
C ASP A 130 20.53 -4.34 2.58
N ASP A 131 21.68 -4.53 1.93
CA ASP A 131 21.84 -4.15 0.52
C ASP A 131 21.04 -5.06 -0.42
N ALA A 132 20.97 -6.37 -0.12
CA ALA A 132 20.08 -7.27 -0.83
C ALA A 132 18.61 -6.89 -0.64
N LEU A 133 18.22 -6.47 0.58
CA LEU A 133 16.88 -5.98 0.88
C LEU A 133 16.54 -4.71 0.08
N LYS A 134 17.44 -3.72 0.07
CA LYS A 134 17.28 -2.48 -0.72
C LYS A 134 17.11 -2.79 -2.20
N ASN A 135 17.94 -3.67 -2.75
CA ASN A 135 17.86 -4.09 -4.14
C ASN A 135 16.52 -4.75 -4.46
N LYS A 136 16.06 -5.65 -3.57
CA LYS A 136 14.78 -6.33 -3.78
C LYS A 136 13.58 -5.39 -3.69
N LEU A 137 13.59 -4.44 -2.74
CA LEU A 137 12.55 -3.41 -2.66
C LEU A 137 12.53 -2.54 -3.92
N SER A 138 13.70 -2.17 -4.45
CA SER A 138 13.83 -1.41 -5.70
C SER A 138 13.28 -2.18 -6.90
N GLU A 139 13.57 -3.48 -7.00
CA GLU A 139 13.02 -4.37 -8.03
C GLU A 139 11.49 -4.43 -7.98
N ILE A 140 10.93 -4.69 -6.79
CA ILE A 140 9.47 -4.75 -6.59
C ILE A 140 8.82 -3.40 -6.95
N ASN A 141 9.41 -2.28 -6.50
CA ASN A 141 8.89 -0.96 -6.81
C ASN A 141 8.83 -0.70 -8.32
N LYS A 142 9.90 -1.05 -9.04
CA LYS A 142 9.97 -0.95 -10.51
C LYS A 142 8.96 -1.84 -11.20
N ALA A 143 8.67 -3.04 -10.67
CA ALA A 143 7.67 -3.93 -11.27
C ALA A 143 6.21 -3.52 -10.97
N THR A 144 5.99 -2.78 -9.88
CA THR A 144 4.64 -2.50 -9.39
C THR A 144 4.04 -1.21 -9.96
N HIS A 145 4.85 -0.21 -10.33
CA HIS A 145 4.38 1.06 -10.89
C HIS A 145 3.27 1.73 -10.06
N LEU A 146 3.43 1.75 -8.73
CA LEU A 146 2.44 2.30 -7.81
C LEU A 146 2.41 3.84 -7.86
N VAL A 147 1.21 4.41 -7.88
CA VAL A 147 0.97 5.84 -8.06
C VAL A 147 -0.12 6.35 -7.10
N LEU A 148 0.14 7.52 -6.51
CA LEU A 148 -0.88 8.40 -5.95
C LEU A 148 -1.40 9.34 -7.04
N LEU A 149 -2.69 9.23 -7.40
CA LEU A 149 -3.28 10.14 -8.38
C LEU A 149 -3.56 11.50 -7.75
N ASN A 150 -2.96 12.55 -8.30
CA ASN A 150 -3.23 13.91 -7.85
C ASN A 150 -4.48 14.46 -8.54
N VAL A 151 -5.58 14.56 -7.81
CA VAL A 151 -6.89 15.00 -8.34
C VAL A 151 -6.96 16.51 -8.58
N ASP A 152 -6.05 17.26 -7.97
CA ASP A 152 -5.93 18.72 -8.04
C ASP A 152 -4.73 19.15 -8.88
N ALA A 153 -4.21 18.25 -9.71
CA ALA A 153 -3.12 18.58 -10.61
C ALA A 153 -3.54 19.69 -11.59
N GLU A 154 -2.61 20.61 -11.84
CA GLU A 154 -2.81 21.73 -12.75
C GLU A 154 -2.99 21.23 -14.20
N THR A 155 -3.78 21.94 -14.99
CA THR A 155 -3.91 21.64 -16.42
C THR A 155 -2.58 21.81 -17.13
N ARG A 156 -2.30 20.96 -18.12
CA ARG A 156 -1.02 20.97 -18.86
C ARG A 156 0.22 20.81 -17.96
N SER A 157 0.07 20.12 -16.83
CA SER A 157 1.17 19.89 -15.88
C SER A 157 1.66 18.45 -15.90
N THR A 158 2.75 18.23 -15.17
CA THR A 158 3.30 16.91 -14.88
C THR A 158 3.48 16.76 -13.37
N TYR A 159 3.17 15.58 -12.84
CA TYR A 159 3.51 15.17 -11.48
C TYR A 159 4.08 13.75 -11.49
N TYR A 160 4.60 13.27 -10.37
CA TYR A 160 5.27 11.97 -10.26
C TYR A 160 4.44 10.94 -9.48
N SER A 161 4.89 9.69 -9.41
CA SER A 161 4.21 8.60 -8.69
C SER A 161 3.79 8.90 -7.24
N ASN A 162 4.45 9.83 -6.55
CA ASN A 162 4.07 10.28 -5.21
C ASN A 162 2.95 11.35 -5.20
N GLY A 163 2.37 11.69 -6.34
CA GLY A 163 1.34 12.72 -6.48
C GLY A 163 1.85 14.17 -6.45
N THR A 164 3.17 14.39 -6.45
CA THR A 164 3.78 15.73 -6.32
C THR A 164 4.53 16.15 -7.58
N LYS A 165 4.86 17.45 -7.70
CA LYS A 165 5.71 17.98 -8.79
C LYS A 165 7.18 17.56 -8.68
N THR A 166 7.59 16.91 -7.59
CA THR A 166 8.96 16.47 -7.35
C THR A 166 9.06 14.95 -7.39
N SER A 167 9.96 14.46 -8.23
CA SER A 167 10.28 13.05 -8.36
C SER A 167 10.59 12.39 -7.02
N PRO A 168 9.98 11.24 -6.67
CA PRO A 168 10.40 10.46 -5.51
C PRO A 168 11.75 9.78 -5.78
N PHE A 169 12.47 9.48 -4.70
CA PHE A 169 13.79 8.82 -4.78
C PHE A 169 13.71 7.41 -5.37
N THR A 170 12.69 6.64 -4.98
CA THR A 170 12.58 5.21 -5.31
C THR A 170 12.05 4.94 -6.71
N HIS A 171 11.42 5.93 -7.36
CA HIS A 171 10.80 5.75 -8.67
C HIS A 171 10.76 7.02 -9.52
N PRO A 172 11.92 7.54 -9.97
CA PRO A 172 11.96 8.85 -10.59
C PRO A 172 11.32 8.92 -11.99
N ASN A 173 11.10 7.77 -12.62
CA ASN A 173 10.76 7.71 -14.05
C ASN A 173 9.25 7.63 -14.33
N ILE A 174 8.40 7.49 -13.31
CA ILE A 174 6.94 7.48 -13.51
C ILE A 174 6.43 8.90 -13.38
N GLU A 175 6.16 9.52 -14.52
CA GLU A 175 5.51 10.82 -14.62
C GLU A 175 4.07 10.64 -15.05
N ILE A 176 3.17 11.47 -14.55
CA ILE A 176 1.79 11.55 -14.98
C ILE A 176 1.58 12.90 -15.63
N LYS A 177 1.24 12.89 -16.91
CA LYS A 177 0.94 14.10 -17.70
C LYS A 177 -0.55 14.39 -17.63
N VAL A 178 -0.89 15.64 -17.34
CA VAL A 178 -2.26 16.11 -17.21
C VAL A 178 -2.63 16.95 -18.43
N SER A 179 -3.71 16.56 -19.11
CA SER A 179 -4.17 17.28 -20.30
C SER A 179 -4.82 18.62 -19.96
N GLU A 180 -5.17 19.36 -21.01
CA GLU A 180 -6.26 20.34 -20.91
C GLU A 180 -7.61 19.67 -20.70
N PRO A 181 -8.56 20.36 -20.05
CA PRO A 181 -9.93 19.88 -19.96
C PRO A 181 -10.54 19.76 -21.35
N LYS A 182 -11.10 18.59 -21.66
CA LYS A 182 -11.94 18.37 -22.83
C LYS A 182 -13.40 18.42 -22.40
N CYS A 183 -14.24 19.17 -23.10
CA CYS A 183 -15.67 19.13 -22.86
C CYS A 183 -16.22 17.76 -23.25
N VAL A 184 -16.86 17.09 -22.30
CA VAL A 184 -17.63 15.87 -22.53
C VAL A 184 -19.07 16.24 -22.29
N GLN A 185 -19.88 16.28 -23.36
CA GLN A 185 -21.19 16.92 -23.36
C GLN A 185 -21.09 18.43 -23.05
N THR A 186 -22.24 19.09 -22.89
CA THR A 186 -22.31 20.54 -22.63
C THR A 186 -21.91 20.93 -21.21
N VAL A 187 -21.95 20.00 -20.25
CA VAL A 187 -21.85 20.32 -18.82
C VAL A 187 -20.70 19.66 -18.08
N TYR A 188 -19.97 18.70 -18.66
CA TYR A 188 -18.82 18.06 -18.02
C TYR A 188 -17.50 18.42 -18.70
N LYS A 189 -16.44 18.48 -17.89
CA LYS A 189 -15.05 18.57 -18.39
C LYS A 189 -14.26 17.38 -17.89
N LYS A 190 -13.54 16.74 -18.82
CA LYS A 190 -12.68 15.58 -18.60
C LYS A 190 -11.21 16.00 -18.63
N PHE A 191 -10.44 15.57 -17.63
CA PHE A 191 -8.99 15.76 -17.53
C PHE A 191 -8.33 14.40 -17.68
N ASP A 192 -7.43 14.25 -18.66
CA ASP A 192 -6.70 13.00 -18.88
C ASP A 192 -5.42 13.00 -18.07
N HIS A 193 -5.20 11.93 -17.30
CA HIS A 193 -3.99 11.65 -16.54
C HIS A 193 -3.29 10.45 -17.18
N THR A 194 -2.22 10.72 -17.91
CA THR A 194 -1.53 9.71 -18.71
C THR A 194 -0.14 9.43 -18.14
N PRO A 195 0.14 8.22 -17.66
CA PRO A 195 1.48 7.84 -17.25
C PRO A 195 2.48 7.79 -18.41
N THR A 196 3.70 8.26 -18.16
CA THR A 196 4.86 7.95 -18.99
C THR A 196 5.42 6.60 -18.52
N GLY A 197 5.69 5.69 -19.46
CA GLY A 197 6.24 4.36 -19.11
C GLY A 197 5.24 3.20 -19.03
N GLY A 198 4.00 3.40 -19.49
CA GLY A 198 3.04 2.30 -19.69
C GLY A 198 1.91 2.30 -18.68
N SER A 199 1.60 1.14 -18.10
CA SER A 199 0.50 1.02 -17.13
C SER A 199 0.95 1.30 -15.70
N ILE A 200 0.02 1.73 -14.85
CA ILE A 200 0.24 2.09 -13.44
C ILE A 200 -0.76 1.38 -12.54
N ARG A 201 -0.41 1.21 -11.26
CA ARG A 201 -1.32 0.74 -10.21
C ARG A 201 -1.65 1.90 -9.28
N ILE A 202 -2.92 2.09 -8.96
CA ILE A 202 -3.35 3.24 -8.15
C ILE A 202 -3.42 2.83 -6.69
N LEU A 203 -2.56 3.41 -5.86
CA LEU A 203 -2.60 3.24 -4.40
C LEU A 203 -3.78 3.99 -3.80
N ASN A 204 -3.91 5.25 -4.20
CA ASN A 204 -4.87 6.18 -3.63
C ASN A 204 -4.97 7.43 -4.49
N THR A 205 -5.83 8.35 -4.09
CA THR A 205 -5.87 9.69 -4.66
C THR A 205 -5.48 10.74 -3.61
N VAL A 206 -4.85 11.82 -4.08
CA VAL A 206 -4.37 12.93 -3.24
C VAL A 206 -4.86 14.24 -3.82
N GLY A 207 -5.24 15.18 -2.97
CA GLY A 207 -5.61 16.52 -3.36
C GLY A 207 -4.81 17.61 -2.67
N LYS A 208 -5.40 18.79 -2.64
CA LYS A 208 -4.85 20.02 -2.09
C LYS A 208 -4.39 19.82 -0.64
N GLY A 209 -3.22 20.37 -0.34
CA GLY A 209 -2.62 20.25 0.98
C GLY A 209 -2.18 18.83 1.33
N SER A 210 -2.01 17.94 0.34
CA SER A 210 -1.68 16.52 0.56
C SER A 210 -2.79 15.73 1.27
N SER A 211 -4.05 16.17 1.19
CA SER A 211 -5.18 15.41 1.71
C SER A 211 -5.33 14.09 0.95
N LEU A 212 -5.45 12.97 1.67
CA LEU A 212 -5.67 11.65 1.08
C LEU A 212 -7.17 11.42 0.91
N TYR A 213 -7.60 11.01 -0.28
CA TYR A 213 -8.98 10.63 -0.55
C TYR A 213 -9.02 9.15 -0.92
N PRO A 214 -9.35 8.25 0.04
CA PRO A 214 -9.32 6.81 -0.15
C PRO A 214 -9.95 6.37 -1.47
N LEU A 215 -9.20 5.63 -2.28
CA LEU A 215 -9.78 4.91 -3.42
C LEU A 215 -10.22 3.54 -2.92
N ILE A 216 -11.50 3.39 -2.64
CA ILE A 216 -12.08 2.13 -2.17
C ILE A 216 -12.30 1.25 -3.41
N SER A 217 -11.22 0.69 -3.92
CA SER A 217 -11.21 -0.35 -4.95
C SER A 217 -10.95 -1.70 -4.30
N SER A 218 -11.62 -2.75 -4.77
CA SER A 218 -11.30 -4.12 -4.36
C SER A 218 -9.97 -4.61 -4.91
N ASP A 219 -9.40 -3.92 -5.92
CA ASP A 219 -8.21 -4.40 -6.62
C ASP A 219 -7.12 -3.31 -6.74
N LEU A 220 -6.17 -3.34 -5.79
CA LEU A 220 -4.94 -2.54 -5.79
C LEU A 220 -3.88 -3.04 -6.80
N TYR A 221 -4.13 -4.18 -7.44
CA TYR A 221 -3.18 -4.89 -8.27
C TYR A 221 -3.51 -4.80 -9.77
N THR A 222 -4.72 -4.34 -10.12
CA THR A 222 -5.09 -3.99 -11.49
C THR A 222 -4.19 -2.87 -12.02
N CYS A 223 -3.64 -3.10 -13.22
CA CYS A 223 -2.90 -2.10 -13.98
C CYS A 223 -3.83 -1.28 -14.86
N TYR A 224 -3.64 0.04 -14.84
CA TYR A 224 -4.41 1.01 -15.63
C TYR A 224 -3.49 1.72 -16.61
N THR A 225 -3.98 1.94 -17.83
CA THR A 225 -3.26 2.67 -18.89
C THR A 225 -3.48 4.17 -18.79
N SER A 226 -4.56 4.60 -18.15
CA SER A 226 -4.87 6.01 -17.91
C SER A 226 -5.90 6.17 -16.80
N ALA A 227 -5.94 7.37 -16.23
CA ALA A 227 -6.99 7.82 -15.34
C ALA A 227 -7.64 9.09 -15.93
N HIS A 228 -8.92 9.29 -15.69
CA HIS A 228 -9.64 10.48 -16.12
C HIS A 228 -10.50 11.02 -15.00
N PHE A 229 -10.37 12.31 -14.74
CA PHE A 229 -11.23 13.00 -13.77
C PHE A 229 -12.27 13.84 -14.49
N TYR A 230 -13.49 13.83 -13.98
CA TYR A 230 -14.59 14.62 -14.51
C TYR A 230 -15.01 15.67 -13.49
N THR A 231 -15.24 16.87 -14.00
CA THR A 231 -15.87 17.98 -13.26
C THR A 231 -17.19 18.32 -13.90
N TRP A 232 -18.12 18.82 -13.10
CA TRP A 232 -19.39 19.34 -13.58
C TRP A 232 -19.38 20.87 -13.53
N SER A 233 -19.80 21.52 -14.61
CA SER A 233 -19.86 22.97 -14.74
C SER A 233 -20.83 23.65 -13.76
N GLY A 234 -21.83 22.93 -13.25
CA GLY A 234 -22.72 23.43 -12.20
C GLY A 234 -22.11 23.36 -10.80
N ASP A 235 -21.00 22.64 -10.63
CA ASP A 235 -20.28 22.61 -9.37
C ASP A 235 -19.38 23.83 -9.23
N LYS A 236 -19.78 24.77 -8.36
CA LYS A 236 -19.04 26.01 -8.11
C LYS A 236 -17.65 25.77 -7.52
N GLU A 237 -17.47 24.65 -6.83
CA GLU A 237 -16.21 24.28 -6.21
C GLU A 237 -15.28 23.55 -7.21
N ASN A 238 -15.79 23.19 -8.40
CA ASN A 238 -15.10 22.39 -9.40
C ASN A 238 -14.54 21.06 -8.84
N ASN A 239 -15.29 20.40 -7.95
CA ASN A 239 -14.87 19.13 -7.38
C ASN A 239 -14.75 18.09 -8.51
N LYS A 240 -13.73 17.23 -8.39
CA LYS A 240 -13.56 16.06 -9.24
C LYS A 240 -14.58 15.01 -8.78
N ILE A 241 -15.77 15.03 -9.39
CA ILE A 241 -16.92 14.24 -8.94
C ILE A 241 -16.84 12.76 -9.35
N LEU A 242 -16.14 12.46 -10.44
CA LEU A 242 -16.05 11.12 -11.02
C LEU A 242 -14.63 10.86 -11.50
N LEU A 243 -14.13 9.66 -11.18
CA LEU A 243 -12.87 9.12 -11.63
C LEU A 243 -13.15 7.90 -12.52
N GLU A 244 -12.63 7.91 -13.73
CA GLU A 244 -12.58 6.75 -14.63
C GLU A 244 -11.15 6.20 -14.63
N LEU A 245 -10.98 4.91 -14.34
CA LEU A 245 -9.71 4.21 -14.49
C LEU A 245 -9.83 3.24 -15.68
N LYS A 246 -8.94 3.39 -16.66
CA LYS A 246 -8.95 2.55 -17.87
C LYS A 246 -7.91 1.45 -17.80
N SER A 247 -8.34 0.22 -18.05
CA SER A 247 -7.51 -0.98 -18.25
C SER A 247 -7.94 -1.66 -19.57
N THR A 248 -8.33 -2.93 -19.54
CA THR A 248 -9.06 -3.59 -20.66
C THR A 248 -10.51 -3.08 -20.77
N GLY A 249 -11.06 -2.59 -19.66
CA GLY A 249 -12.35 -1.92 -19.57
C GLY A 249 -12.22 -0.56 -18.87
N SER A 250 -13.35 0.03 -18.51
CA SER A 250 -13.38 1.26 -17.71
C SER A 250 -14.07 0.97 -16.38
N MET A 251 -13.43 1.37 -15.28
CA MET A 251 -14.04 1.37 -13.95
C MET A 251 -14.29 2.80 -13.53
N TYR A 252 -15.45 3.04 -12.93
CA TYR A 252 -15.88 4.37 -12.53
C TYR A 252 -16.00 4.45 -11.02
N PHE A 253 -15.56 5.57 -10.46
CA PHE A 253 -15.62 5.85 -9.04
C PHE A 253 -16.20 7.23 -8.80
N LYS A 254 -17.17 7.34 -7.90
CA LYS A 254 -17.79 8.60 -7.50
C LYS A 254 -17.12 9.15 -6.25
N PHE A 255 -16.86 10.44 -6.25
CA PHE A 255 -16.35 11.14 -5.07
C PHE A 255 -17.48 11.38 -4.06
N GLU A 256 -17.28 10.89 -2.84
CA GLU A 256 -18.22 10.96 -1.71
C GLU A 256 -17.67 11.89 -0.61
N GLY A 257 -16.89 12.90 -0.99
CA GLY A 257 -16.32 13.88 -0.06
C GLY A 257 -15.23 13.26 0.83
N GLY A 258 -15.36 13.41 2.15
CA GLY A 258 -14.38 12.92 3.13
C GLY A 258 -14.16 11.40 3.10
N ASN A 259 -15.08 10.64 2.51
CA ASN A 259 -14.97 9.19 2.34
C ASN A 259 -14.16 8.78 1.10
N GLY A 260 -13.73 9.75 0.27
CA GLY A 260 -12.95 9.48 -0.93
C GLY A 260 -13.80 9.00 -2.10
N TYR A 261 -13.26 8.08 -2.89
CA TYR A 261 -13.84 7.56 -4.13
C TYR A 261 -14.37 6.13 -3.94
N THR A 262 -15.61 5.90 -4.34
CA THR A 262 -16.29 4.58 -4.25
C THR A 262 -16.72 4.10 -5.63
N THR A 263 -16.66 2.79 -5.88
CA THR A 263 -17.04 2.20 -7.17
C THR A 263 -18.50 2.49 -7.53
N VAL A 264 -18.75 2.87 -8.78
CA VAL A 264 -20.09 2.99 -9.35
C VAL A 264 -20.42 1.71 -10.10
N GLU A 265 -21.44 0.97 -9.65
CA GLU A 265 -21.96 -0.15 -10.42
C GLU A 265 -22.60 0.39 -11.71
N ALA A 266 -22.11 -0.09 -12.85
CA ALA A 266 -22.78 0.18 -14.12
C ALA A 266 -24.10 -0.60 -14.10
N ASN A 267 -25.21 0.10 -13.83
CA ASN A 267 -26.53 -0.44 -14.12
C ASN A 267 -26.54 -0.80 -15.61
N GLN A 268 -26.62 -2.09 -15.92
CA GLN A 268 -26.79 -2.55 -17.30
C GLN A 268 -28.13 -2.03 -17.80
N THR A 269 -28.10 -0.95 -18.58
CA THR A 269 -29.23 -0.44 -19.36
C THR A 269 -29.26 -1.07 -20.73
#